data_AF-A0A392N416-F1
#
_entry.id   AF-A0A392N416-F1
#
_cell.length_a   1.000
_cell.length_b   1.000
_cell.length_c   1.000
_cell.angle_alpha   90.00
_cell.angle_beta   90.00
_cell.angle_gamma   90.00
#
_symmetry.space_group_name_H-M   'P 1'
#
loop_
_entity.id
_entity.type
_entity.pdbx_description
1 polymer ?
#
loop_
_entity_poly.entity_id
_entity_poly.type
_entity_poly.pdbx_seq_one_letter_code
_entity_poly.pdbx_strand_id
1 'polypeptide(L)'
;MVSIPSQPSKEIQSEQKGADIGPARRAKWWYSTFHTVTAMIGAGVLSLPYAMAYLGWGPGILMLLLSWCLTLNTMWQMIQLHECIPGTRFDRYIDLGRHAFGPKLGPWIVLPQQLIVQVGCDVVYMVIGGKCLKNFVEIACTNCTQIRQSYWIMIFGGIHFFLSQLPNFNSVAGVSLAAAVMSLR
;
A
#
# COMPACT_ATOMS: atom_id res chain seq x y z
N MET A 1 17.36 -53.50 26.43
CA MET A 1 16.38 -52.70 25.66
C MET A 1 16.96 -51.30 25.53
N VAL A 2 17.59 -51.03 24.38
CA VAL A 2 18.28 -49.76 24.10
C VAL A 2 17.31 -48.86 23.36
N SER A 3 16.93 -47.74 23.96
CA SER A 3 16.06 -46.73 23.35
C SER A 3 16.90 -45.89 22.39
N ILE A 4 16.62 -46.00 21.09
CA ILE A 4 17.21 -45.14 20.05
C ILE A 4 16.55 -43.76 20.15
N PRO A 5 17.29 -42.64 20.29
CA PRO A 5 16.70 -41.33 20.17
C PRO A 5 16.45 -41.03 18.69
N SER A 6 15.20 -40.76 18.33
CA SER A 6 14.81 -40.30 17.00
C SER A 6 15.43 -38.93 16.71
N GLN A 7 16.29 -38.88 15.70
CA GLN A 7 16.83 -37.63 15.16
C GLN A 7 15.69 -36.77 14.59
N PRO A 8 15.63 -35.46 14.86
CA PRO A 8 14.69 -34.58 14.18
C PRO A 8 15.01 -34.50 12.69
N SER A 9 13.97 -34.56 11.86
CA SER A 9 14.06 -34.52 10.40
C SER A 9 14.71 -33.23 9.92
N LYS A 10 15.60 -33.34 8.93
CA LYS A 10 16.47 -32.27 8.39
C LYS A 10 15.73 -31.03 7.84
N GLU A 11 14.41 -31.11 7.64
CA GLU A 11 13.58 -29.96 7.23
C GLU A 11 13.44 -28.89 8.33
N ILE A 12 13.44 -29.27 9.61
CA ILE A 12 13.29 -28.33 10.74
C ILE A 12 14.56 -27.45 10.88
N GLN A 13 15.74 -28.00 10.54
CA GLN A 13 17.00 -27.26 10.60
C GLN A 13 17.20 -26.30 9.42
N SER A 14 16.56 -26.52 8.27
CA SER A 14 16.65 -25.57 7.15
C SER A 14 15.71 -24.38 7.32
N GLU A 15 14.56 -24.53 7.98
CA GLU A 15 13.70 -23.38 8.34
C GLU A 15 14.31 -22.52 9.44
N GLN A 16 15.03 -23.13 10.41
CA GLN A 16 15.64 -22.38 11.50
C GLN A 16 16.84 -21.52 11.06
N LYS A 17 17.41 -21.77 9.87
CA LYS A 17 18.50 -20.99 9.29
C LYS A 17 18.02 -19.74 8.53
N GLY A 18 16.70 -19.54 8.41
CA GLY A 18 16.09 -18.33 7.84
C GLY A 18 15.70 -17.28 8.87
N ALA A 19 15.84 -17.56 10.17
CA ALA A 19 15.70 -16.58 11.25
C ALA A 19 16.98 -15.74 11.40
N ASP A 20 17.50 -15.24 10.28
CA ASP A 20 18.47 -14.16 10.32
C ASP A 20 17.69 -12.95 10.84
N ILE A 21 17.96 -12.59 12.09
CA ILE A 21 17.45 -11.40 12.75
C ILE A 21 17.95 -10.23 11.93
N GLY A 22 17.12 -9.80 10.97
CA GLY A 22 17.31 -8.55 10.26
C GLY A 22 17.50 -7.41 11.28
N PRO A 23 18.19 -6.33 10.90
CA PRO A 23 18.60 -5.27 11.81
C PRO A 23 17.44 -4.83 12.71
N ALA A 24 17.69 -4.74 14.02
CA ALA A 24 16.70 -4.41 15.04
C ALA A 24 15.87 -3.19 14.62
N ARG A 25 14.65 -3.45 14.14
CA ARG A 25 13.79 -2.44 13.55
C ARG A 25 13.15 -1.68 14.70
N ARG A 26 13.80 -0.60 15.15
CA ARG A 26 13.36 0.27 16.25
C ARG A 26 12.16 1.12 15.80
N ALA A 27 11.04 0.47 15.50
CA ALA A 27 9.79 1.13 15.14
C ALA A 27 9.05 1.53 16.41
N LYS A 28 8.73 2.82 16.53
CA LYS A 28 7.85 3.32 17.60
C LYS A 28 6.41 3.36 17.05
N TRP A 29 5.41 3.18 17.92
CA TRP A 29 4.00 3.11 17.51
C TRP A 29 3.56 4.35 16.72
N TRP A 30 4.04 5.53 17.12
CA TRP A 30 3.73 6.78 16.44
C TRP A 30 4.24 6.83 15.00
N TYR A 31 5.45 6.32 14.71
CA TYR A 31 5.94 6.24 13.33
C TYR A 31 5.02 5.35 12.47
N SER A 32 4.58 4.21 13.01
CA SER A 32 3.64 3.33 12.31
C SER A 32 2.31 4.03 12.04
N THR A 33 1.76 4.72 13.03
CA THR A 33 0.51 5.47 12.87
C THR A 33 0.63 6.55 11.80
N PHE A 34 1.69 7.34 11.81
CA PHE A 34 1.89 8.37 10.79
C PHE A 34 2.03 7.79 9.39
N HIS A 35 2.82 6.72 9.22
CA HIS A 35 2.96 6.08 7.91
C HIS A 35 1.64 5.51 7.40
N THR A 36 0.84 4.88 8.26
CA THR A 36 -0.49 4.37 7.89
C THR A 36 -1.41 5.51 7.50
N VAL A 37 -1.47 6.59 8.30
CA VAL A 37 -2.31 7.75 8.00
C VAL A 37 -1.90 8.40 6.70
N THR A 38 -0.61 8.64 6.46
CA THR A 38 -0.13 9.21 5.18
C THR A 38 -0.42 8.30 3.99
N ALA A 39 -0.37 6.97 4.16
CA ALA A 39 -0.75 6.04 3.10
C ALA A 39 -2.26 6.08 2.79
N MET A 40 -3.11 6.35 3.79
CA MET A 40 -4.56 6.42 3.63
C MET A 40 -5.04 7.80 3.14
N ILE A 41 -4.43 8.89 3.63
CA ILE A 41 -4.68 10.28 3.18
C ILE A 41 -3.96 10.48 1.85
N GLY A 42 -4.47 9.81 0.81
CA GLY A 42 -4.01 9.95 -0.57
C GLY A 42 -5.13 10.47 -1.47
N ALA A 43 -5.07 10.08 -2.74
CA ALA A 43 -6.08 10.42 -3.73
C ALA A 43 -7.51 9.97 -3.33
N GLY A 44 -7.64 8.96 -2.46
CA GLY A 44 -8.92 8.44 -2.00
C GLY A 44 -9.75 9.43 -1.17
N VAL A 45 -9.13 10.40 -0.49
CA VAL A 45 -9.87 11.40 0.31
C VAL A 45 -10.49 12.49 -0.58
N LEU A 46 -9.95 12.71 -1.78
CA LEU A 46 -10.45 13.74 -2.70
C LEU A 46 -11.87 13.45 -3.21
N SER A 47 -12.30 12.19 -3.21
CA SER A 47 -13.66 11.79 -3.60
C SER A 47 -14.67 11.85 -2.45
N LEU A 48 -14.21 11.98 -1.20
CA LEU A 48 -15.06 11.96 -0.02
C LEU A 48 -16.05 13.13 0.04
N PRO A 49 -15.68 14.39 -0.24
CA PRO A 49 -16.65 15.50 -0.28
C PRO A 49 -17.71 15.30 -1.36
N TYR A 50 -17.32 14.75 -2.51
CA TYR A 50 -18.25 14.44 -3.59
C TYR A 50 -19.25 13.37 -3.14
N ALA A 51 -18.80 12.28 -2.53
CA ALA A 51 -19.68 11.24 -2.00
C ALA A 51 -20.65 11.77 -0.91
N MET A 52 -20.16 12.63 -0.02
CA MET A 52 -20.97 13.29 1.00
C MET A 52 -22.04 14.22 0.41
N ALA A 53 -21.77 14.86 -0.73
CA ALA A 53 -22.74 15.69 -1.43
C ALA A 53 -23.91 14.85 -2.00
N TYR A 54 -23.65 13.63 -2.46
CA TYR A 54 -24.69 12.71 -2.96
C TYR A 54 -25.49 12.03 -1.85
N LEU A 55 -24.83 11.61 -0.76
CA LEU A 55 -25.49 10.90 0.35
C LEU A 55 -26.14 11.84 1.37
N GLY A 56 -25.71 13.10 1.43
CA GLY A 56 -26.10 14.04 2.48
C GLY A 56 -25.43 13.75 3.82
N TRP A 57 -25.62 14.65 4.77
CA TRP A 57 -24.92 14.63 6.07
C TRP A 57 -25.25 13.40 6.93
N GLY A 58 -26.53 13.07 7.10
CA GLY A 58 -26.96 11.96 7.95
C GLY A 58 -26.46 10.59 7.46
N PRO A 59 -26.83 10.15 6.24
CA PRO A 59 -26.38 8.88 5.68
C PRO A 59 -24.87 8.84 5.48
N GLY A 60 -24.27 9.97 5.08
CA GLY A 60 -22.84 10.10 4.89
C GLY A 60 -22.05 9.85 6.18
N ILE A 61 -22.40 10.53 7.28
CA ILE A 61 -21.76 10.32 8.59
C ILE A 61 -21.94 8.88 9.06
N LEU A 62 -23.14 8.32 8.92
CA LEU A 62 -23.41 6.93 9.31
C LEU A 62 -22.51 5.95 8.55
N MET A 63 -22.38 6.10 7.23
CA MET A 63 -21.50 5.26 6.41
C MET A 63 -20.03 5.43 6.77
N LEU A 64 -19.59 6.64 7.11
CA LEU A 64 -18.22 6.90 7.57
C LEU A 64 -17.93 6.20 8.90
N LEU A 65 -18.86 6.26 9.87
CA LEU A 65 -18.72 5.56 11.14
C LEU A 65 -18.70 4.04 10.97
N LEU A 66 -19.57 3.50 10.11
CA LEU A 66 -19.57 2.07 9.80
C LEU A 66 -18.26 1.63 9.13
N SER A 67 -17.79 2.38 8.13
CA SER A 67 -16.52 2.13 7.46
C SER A 67 -15.34 2.19 8.44
N TRP A 68 -15.33 3.16 9.34
CA TRP A 68 -14.33 3.26 10.41
C TRP A 68 -14.33 2.00 11.28
N CYS A 69 -15.50 1.60 11.80
CA CYS A 69 -15.63 0.42 12.64
C CYS A 69 -15.13 -0.84 11.90
N LEU A 70 -15.54 -1.04 10.65
CA LEU A 70 -15.08 -2.17 9.84
C LEU A 70 -13.55 -2.13 9.65
N THR A 71 -12.97 -0.97 9.40
CA THR A 71 -11.51 -0.81 9.21
C THR A 71 -10.73 -1.14 10.47
N LEU A 72 -11.21 -0.72 11.65
CA LEU A 72 -10.56 -1.08 12.91
C LEU A 72 -10.65 -2.59 13.19
N ASN A 73 -11.81 -3.20 12.91
CA ASN A 73 -11.99 -4.63 13.08
C ASN A 73 -11.07 -5.44 12.15
N THR A 74 -10.95 -5.05 10.88
CA THR A 74 -10.06 -5.75 9.94
C THR A 74 -8.59 -5.55 10.29
N MET A 75 -8.19 -4.34 10.72
CA MET A 75 -6.83 -4.09 11.20
C MET A 75 -6.50 -4.95 12.42
N TRP A 76 -7.43 -5.06 13.37
CA TRP A 76 -7.27 -5.95 14.53
C TRP A 76 -7.10 -7.42 14.11
N GLN A 77 -7.95 -7.92 13.22
CA GLN A 77 -7.86 -9.28 12.70
C GLN A 77 -6.53 -9.53 11.99
N MET A 78 -6.05 -8.58 11.19
CA MET A 78 -4.78 -8.69 10.48
C MET A 78 -3.59 -8.80 11.45
N ILE A 79 -3.60 -8.03 12.54
CA ILE A 79 -2.56 -8.08 13.58
C ILE A 79 -2.54 -9.46 14.24
N GLN A 80 -3.70 -10.00 14.61
CA GLN A 80 -3.79 -11.33 15.22
C GLN A 80 -3.35 -12.44 14.26
N LEU A 81 -3.69 -12.30 12.98
CA LEU A 81 -3.39 -13.30 11.96
C LEU A 81 -1.91 -13.28 11.54
N HIS A 82 -1.25 -12.13 11.69
CA HIS A 82 0.18 -11.95 11.41
C HIS A 82 1.08 -12.84 12.31
N GLU A 83 0.66 -13.12 13.54
CA GLU A 83 1.33 -14.01 14.50
C GLU A 83 0.42 -15.17 14.93
N CYS A 84 -0.37 -15.71 14.00
CA CYS A 84 -1.34 -16.78 14.30
C CYS A 84 -0.68 -18.07 14.84
N ILE A 85 0.58 -18.32 14.49
CA ILE A 85 1.37 -19.45 14.97
C ILE A 85 2.59 -18.92 15.73
N PRO A 86 2.85 -19.43 16.97
CA PRO A 86 4.03 -19.03 17.72
C PRO A 86 5.31 -19.44 16.97
N GLY A 87 6.14 -18.45 16.62
CA GLY A 87 7.43 -18.66 15.97
C GLY A 87 7.48 -18.38 14.46
N THR A 88 6.34 -18.17 13.79
CA THR A 88 6.29 -17.82 12.36
C THR A 88 5.54 -16.52 12.14
N ARG A 89 6.17 -15.59 11.42
CA ARG A 89 5.63 -14.25 11.13
C ARG A 89 5.18 -14.18 9.67
N PHE A 90 3.91 -13.90 9.43
CA PHE A 90 3.35 -13.84 8.08
C PHE A 90 3.30 -12.40 7.54
N ASP A 91 4.40 -11.90 6.98
CA ASP A 91 4.49 -10.52 6.49
C ASP A 91 3.77 -10.26 5.15
N ARG A 92 3.32 -11.30 4.43
CA ARG A 92 2.67 -11.16 3.12
C ARG A 92 1.31 -11.84 3.11
N TYR A 93 0.32 -11.17 2.49
CA TYR A 93 -1.03 -11.72 2.32
C TYR A 93 -1.05 -13.07 1.58
N ILE A 94 -0.14 -13.27 0.61
CA ILE A 94 -0.05 -14.54 -0.14
C ILE A 94 0.40 -15.68 0.76
N ASP A 95 1.34 -15.45 1.67
CA ASP A 95 1.85 -16.48 2.57
C ASP A 95 0.80 -16.82 3.64
N LEU A 96 0.05 -15.82 4.09
CA LEU A 96 -1.12 -16.00 4.95
C LEU A 96 -2.24 -16.78 4.25
N GLY A 97 -2.51 -16.47 2.99
CA GLY A 97 -3.47 -17.20 2.16
C GLY A 97 -3.04 -18.65 1.96
N ARG A 98 -1.75 -18.92 1.71
CA ARG A 98 -1.20 -20.27 1.62
C ARG A 98 -1.40 -21.06 2.90
N HIS A 99 -1.23 -20.40 4.04
CA HIS A 99 -1.42 -21.04 5.33
C HIS A 99 -2.90 -21.37 5.58
N ALA A 100 -3.81 -20.42 5.33
CA ALA A 100 -5.24 -20.59 5.64
C ALA A 100 -5.99 -21.50 4.65
N PHE A 101 -5.71 -21.38 3.35
CA PHE A 101 -6.44 -22.08 2.27
C PHE A 101 -5.62 -23.18 1.59
N GLY A 102 -4.39 -23.42 2.05
CA GLY A 102 -3.48 -24.40 1.48
C GLY A 102 -2.59 -23.86 0.35
N PRO A 103 -1.57 -24.62 -0.07
CA PRO A 103 -0.45 -24.13 -0.86
C PRO A 103 -0.81 -23.69 -2.28
N LYS A 104 -1.89 -24.24 -2.86
CA LYS A 104 -2.33 -23.94 -4.24
C LYS A 104 -3.51 -22.97 -4.30
N LEU A 105 -4.50 -23.13 -3.42
CA LEU A 105 -5.72 -22.32 -3.42
C LEU A 105 -5.51 -20.93 -2.80
N GLY A 106 -4.69 -20.83 -1.75
CA GLY A 106 -4.40 -19.57 -1.07
C GLY A 106 -3.87 -18.46 -1.97
N PRO A 107 -2.78 -18.68 -2.72
CA PRO A 107 -2.27 -17.69 -3.67
C PRO A 107 -3.29 -17.33 -4.75
N TRP A 108 -4.05 -18.31 -5.24
CA TRP A 108 -5.04 -18.10 -6.30
C TRP A 108 -6.22 -17.22 -5.89
N ILE A 109 -6.57 -17.17 -4.61
CA ILE A 109 -7.65 -16.32 -4.10
C ILE A 109 -7.12 -14.92 -3.77
N VAL A 110 -5.98 -14.84 -3.07
CA VAL A 110 -5.45 -13.57 -2.56
C VAL A 110 -4.82 -12.72 -3.67
N LEU A 111 -4.07 -13.34 -4.59
CA LEU A 111 -3.30 -12.61 -5.59
C LEU A 111 -4.19 -11.82 -6.57
N PRO A 112 -5.30 -12.38 -7.13
CA PRO A 112 -6.15 -11.61 -8.01
C PRO A 112 -6.76 -10.38 -7.33
N GLN A 113 -7.21 -10.52 -6.08
CA GLN A 113 -7.77 -9.38 -5.33
C GLN A 113 -6.71 -8.31 -5.07
N GLN A 114 -5.48 -8.71 -4.71
CA GLN A 114 -4.37 -7.78 -4.51
C GLN A 114 -3.96 -7.07 -5.82
N LEU A 115 -3.96 -7.78 -6.95
CA LEU A 115 -3.64 -7.20 -8.26
C LEU A 115 -4.71 -6.23 -8.74
N ILE A 116 -5.99 -6.58 -8.58
CA ILE A 116 -7.11 -5.71 -8.98
C ILE A 116 -7.05 -4.38 -8.22
N VAL A 117 -6.84 -4.41 -6.90
CA VAL A 117 -6.75 -3.17 -6.11
C VAL A 117 -5.50 -2.36 -6.49
N GLN A 118 -4.35 -3.01 -6.67
CA GLN A 118 -3.10 -2.33 -7.03
C GLN A 118 -3.21 -1.63 -8.40
N VAL A 119 -3.61 -2.37 -9.44
CA VAL A 119 -3.77 -1.83 -10.79
C VAL A 119 -4.84 -0.73 -10.81
N GLY A 120 -5.95 -0.91 -10.09
CA GLY A 120 -6.99 0.10 -9.97
C GLY A 120 -6.48 1.40 -9.34
N CYS A 121 -5.74 1.30 -8.23
CA CYS A 121 -5.12 2.44 -7.58
C CYS A 121 -4.12 3.14 -8.53
N ASP A 122 -3.25 2.39 -9.20
CA ASP A 122 -2.23 2.94 -10.10
C ASP A 122 -2.89 3.74 -11.25
N VAL A 123 -3.95 3.21 -11.85
CA VAL A 123 -4.71 3.91 -12.90
C VAL A 123 -5.33 5.21 -12.38
N VAL A 124 -5.96 5.18 -11.20
CA VAL A 124 -6.57 6.37 -10.59
C VAL A 124 -5.51 7.43 -10.30
N TYR A 125 -4.35 7.05 -9.76
CA TYR A 125 -3.25 7.96 -9.50
C TYR A 125 -2.69 8.58 -10.79
N MET A 126 -2.56 7.82 -11.88
CA MET A 126 -2.14 8.37 -13.17
C MET A 126 -3.13 9.41 -13.72
N VAL A 127 -4.43 9.16 -13.61
CA VAL A 127 -5.47 10.10 -14.07
C VAL A 127 -5.48 11.37 -13.24
N ILE A 128 -5.41 11.26 -11.91
CA ILE A 128 -5.41 12.40 -11.00
C ILE A 128 -4.14 13.22 -11.18
N GLY A 129 -2.97 12.58 -11.23
CA GLY A 129 -1.70 13.25 -11.48
C GLY A 129 -1.68 14.02 -12.81
N GLY A 130 -2.19 13.42 -13.89
CA GLY A 130 -2.35 14.10 -15.17
C GLY A 130 -3.30 15.30 -15.12
N LYS A 131 -4.41 15.20 -14.38
CA LYS A 131 -5.32 16.35 -14.14
C LYS A 131 -4.66 17.47 -13.34
N CYS A 132 -3.93 17.13 -12.28
CA CYS A 132 -3.19 18.09 -11.47
C CYS A 132 -2.14 18.82 -12.32
N LEU A 133 -1.39 18.09 -13.15
CA LEU A 133 -0.38 18.67 -14.02
C LEU A 133 -0.99 19.61 -15.06
N LYS A 134 -2.12 19.22 -15.67
CA LYS A 134 -2.89 20.09 -16.57
C LYS A 134 -3.27 21.41 -15.88
N ASN A 135 -3.92 21.32 -14.72
CA ASN A 135 -4.38 22.49 -13.98
C ASN A 135 -3.21 23.41 -13.57
N PHE A 136 -2.08 22.83 -13.16
CA PHE A 136 -0.89 23.59 -12.81
C PHE A 136 -0.37 24.41 -14.00
N VAL A 137 -0.28 23.82 -15.19
CA VAL A 137 0.21 24.50 -16.39
C VAL A 137 -0.76 25.60 -16.86
N GLU A 138 -2.07 25.37 -16.74
CA GLU A 138 -3.08 26.40 -17.07
C GLU A 138 -3.00 27.61 -16.13
N ILE A 139 -2.66 27.40 -14.85
CA ILE A 139 -2.45 28.49 -13.89
C ILE A 139 -1.12 29.22 -14.17
N ALA A 140 -0.05 28.47 -14.49
CA ALA A 140 1.28 29.04 -14.74
C ALA A 140 1.39 29.75 -16.11
N CYS A 141 0.60 29.33 -17.10
CA CYS A 141 0.62 29.86 -18.45
C CYS A 141 -0.80 30.05 -19.00
N THR A 142 -1.35 31.25 -18.84
CA THR A 142 -2.70 31.64 -19.30
C THR A 142 -2.85 31.68 -20.83
N ASN A 143 -1.75 31.82 -21.58
CA ASN A 143 -1.75 31.90 -23.06
C ASN A 143 -1.25 30.62 -23.74
N CYS A 144 -1.09 29.52 -23.01
CA CYS A 144 -0.64 28.25 -23.59
C CYS A 144 -1.77 27.52 -24.33
N THR A 145 -1.41 26.76 -25.36
CA THR A 145 -2.37 25.96 -26.14
C THR A 145 -3.06 24.93 -25.25
N GLN A 146 -4.38 24.85 -25.35
CA GLN A 146 -5.20 23.88 -24.64
C GLN A 146 -5.00 22.47 -25.22
N ILE A 147 -4.19 21.67 -24.53
CA ILE A 147 -3.91 20.27 -24.88
C ILE A 147 -4.96 19.35 -24.24
N ARG A 148 -5.37 18.28 -24.95
CA ARG A 148 -6.29 17.27 -24.39
C ARG A 148 -5.70 16.62 -23.13
N GLN A 149 -6.56 16.35 -22.15
CA GLN A 149 -6.17 15.74 -20.86
C GLN A 149 -5.43 14.41 -21.02
N SER A 150 -5.77 13.60 -22.04
CA SER A 150 -5.10 12.32 -22.32
C SER A 150 -3.59 12.47 -22.51
N TYR A 151 -3.13 13.56 -23.15
CA TYR A 151 -1.69 13.80 -23.32
C TYR A 151 -1.00 14.12 -22.00
N TRP A 152 -1.65 14.88 -21.12
CA TRP A 152 -1.12 15.17 -19.77
C TRP A 152 -0.98 13.91 -18.93
N ILE A 153 -1.92 12.97 -19.04
CA ILE A 153 -1.83 11.66 -18.39
C ILE A 153 -0.65 10.86 -18.95
N MET A 154 -0.45 10.84 -20.28
CA MET A 154 0.70 10.15 -20.89
C MET A 154 2.04 10.77 -20.48
N ILE A 155 2.15 12.09 -20.41
CA ILE A 155 3.35 12.79 -19.94
C ILE A 155 3.65 12.41 -18.48
N PHE A 156 2.64 12.46 -17.61
CA PHE A 156 2.78 12.10 -16.20
C PHE A 156 3.17 10.61 -16.02
N GLY A 157 2.57 9.73 -16.81
CA GLY A 157 2.90 8.31 -16.85
C GLY A 157 4.32 8.03 -17.37
N GLY A 158 4.78 8.78 -18.39
CA GLY A 158 6.15 8.68 -18.90
C GLY A 158 7.19 9.06 -17.85
N ILE A 159 6.94 10.13 -17.08
CA ILE A 159 7.80 10.52 -15.95
C ILE A 159 7.81 9.41 -14.89
N HIS A 160 6.64 8.86 -14.53
CA HIS A 160 6.55 7.74 -13.58
C HIS A 160 7.27 6.48 -14.06
N PHE A 161 7.18 6.17 -15.34
CA PHE A 161 7.89 5.04 -15.94
C PHE A 161 9.40 5.21 -15.83
N PHE A 162 9.92 6.41 -16.06
CA PHE A 162 11.35 6.68 -15.89
C PHE A 162 11.77 6.58 -14.42
N LEU A 163 10.97 7.16 -13.51
CA LEU A 163 11.22 7.07 -12.06
C LEU A 163 11.16 5.62 -11.55
N SER A 164 10.32 4.76 -12.14
CA SER A 164 10.23 3.35 -11.74
C SER A 164 11.44 2.51 -12.15
N GLN A 165 12.25 2.99 -13.12
CA GLN A 165 13.52 2.35 -13.46
C GLN A 165 14.63 2.65 -12.45
N LEU A 166 14.42 3.56 -11.49
CA LEU A 166 15.41 3.83 -10.45
C LEU A 166 15.44 2.64 -9.46
N PRO A 167 16.55 1.89 -9.37
CA PRO A 167 16.59 0.62 -8.64
C PRO A 167 16.68 0.80 -7.12
N ASN A 168 16.76 2.04 -6.61
CA ASN A 168 17.17 2.31 -5.24
C ASN A 168 16.28 3.37 -4.56
N PHE A 169 15.76 3.05 -3.38
CA PHE A 169 14.93 3.96 -2.58
C PHE A 169 15.65 5.25 -2.18
N ASN A 170 16.99 5.21 -2.06
CA ASN A 170 17.81 6.41 -1.82
C ASN A 170 17.77 7.42 -2.98
N SER A 171 17.59 6.97 -4.23
CA SER A 171 17.45 7.88 -5.37
C SER A 171 16.09 8.58 -5.40
N VAL A 172 15.04 7.89 -4.92
CA VAL A 172 13.69 8.46 -4.79
C VAL A 172 13.60 9.42 -3.61
N ALA A 173 14.36 9.20 -2.54
CA ALA A 173 14.42 10.10 -1.39
C ALA A 173 14.83 11.53 -1.78
N GLY A 174 15.68 11.71 -2.80
CA GLY A 174 16.01 13.03 -3.34
C GLY A 174 14.82 13.74 -3.99
N VAL A 175 13.97 13.01 -4.71
CA VAL A 175 12.73 13.54 -5.28
C VAL A 175 11.74 13.91 -4.17
N SER A 176 11.63 13.07 -3.14
CA SER A 176 10.80 13.36 -1.95
C SER A 176 11.28 14.59 -1.19
N LEU A 177 12.60 14.78 -1.05
CA LEU A 177 13.19 15.96 -0.42
C LEU A 177 12.89 17.24 -1.22
N ALA A 178 13.06 17.19 -2.54
CA ALA A 178 12.74 18.32 -3.41
C ALA A 178 11.24 18.70 -3.34
N ALA A 179 10.35 17.70 -3.35
CA ALA A 179 8.92 17.92 -3.17
C ALA A 179 8.59 18.54 -1.79
N ALA A 180 9.24 18.06 -0.72
CA ALA A 180 9.06 18.62 0.63
C ALA A 180 9.50 20.09 0.70
N VAL A 181 10.61 20.45 0.06
CA VAL A 181 11.08 21.85 -0.02
C VAL A 181 10.11 22.72 -0.81
N MET A 182 9.59 22.23 -1.94
CA MET A 182 8.59 22.95 -2.73
C MET A 182 7.28 23.19 -1.96
N SER A 183 6.91 22.29 -1.05
CA SER A 183 5.69 22.41 -0.23
C SER A 183 5.84 23.31 1.01
N LEU A 184 7.06 23.74 1.34
CA LEU A 184 7.35 24.63 2.47
C LEU A 184 7.36 26.13 2.08
N ARG A 185 6.98 26.45 0.84
CA ARG A 185 6.85 27.82 0.35
C ARG A 185 5.41 28.20 0.03
#